data_AF-A0A5N5G045-F1
#
_entry.id   AF-A0A5N5G045-F1
#
_cell.length_a   1.000
_cell.length_b   1.000
_cell.length_c   1.000
_cell.angle_alpha   90.00
_cell.angle_beta   90.00
_cell.angle_gamma   90.00
#
_symmetry.space_group_name_H-M   'P 1'
#
loop_
_entity.id
_entity.type
_entity.pdbx_description
1 polymer ?
#
loop_
_entity_poly.entity_id
_entity_poly.type
_entity_poly.pdbx_seq_one_letter_code
_entity_poly.pdbx_strand_id
1 'polypeptide(L)'
;MGQILNPAYIFLNVFRLTLIAKLQAENYIRKSGINYTIIRAGGLRNDPPPGNLVMEPKDTLSEGNISRDLVVEVTIEALLNPEVSYKVMEIVSQPDAPKHSYKDLFSSIKQR
;
A
#
# COMPACT_ATOMS: atom_id res chain seq x y z
N MET A 1 -13.80 11.07 4.34
CA MET A 1 -13.54 11.89 3.14
C MET A 1 -12.20 11.45 2.60
N GLY A 2 -12.18 10.51 1.64
CA GLY A 2 -10.98 9.81 1.20
C GLY A 2 -9.93 10.70 0.51
N GLN A 3 -8.93 10.07 -0.11
CA GLN A 3 -7.75 10.70 -0.73
C GLN A 3 -8.03 11.77 -1.82
N ILE A 4 -9.29 12.16 -2.07
CA ILE A 4 -9.71 13.10 -3.12
C ILE A 4 -9.04 14.48 -2.98
N LEU A 5 -8.80 14.95 -1.76
CA LEU A 5 -8.13 16.24 -1.48
C LEU A 5 -6.61 16.11 -1.32
N ASN A 6 -6.04 14.91 -1.43
CA ASN A 6 -4.61 14.69 -1.30
C ASN A 6 -3.87 15.36 -2.49
N PRO A 7 -2.85 16.21 -2.27
CA PRO A 7 -2.09 16.85 -3.34
C PRO A 7 -1.50 15.87 -4.36
N ALA A 8 -0.96 14.74 -3.91
CA ALA A 8 -0.46 13.69 -4.80
C ALA A 8 -1.60 13.05 -5.62
N TYR A 9 -2.78 12.89 -5.02
CA TYR A 9 -3.94 12.36 -5.73
C TYR A 9 -4.41 13.27 -6.86
N ILE A 10 -4.47 14.57 -6.59
CA ILE A 10 -4.83 15.60 -7.57
C ILE A 10 -3.78 15.60 -8.69
N PHE A 11 -2.49 15.72 -8.34
CA PHE A 11 -1.40 15.80 -9.31
C PHE A 11 -1.32 14.56 -10.21
N LEU A 12 -1.39 13.35 -9.64
CA LEU A 12 -1.32 12.12 -10.43
C LEU A 12 -2.54 11.91 -11.33
N ASN A 13 -3.71 12.43 -10.96
CA ASN A 13 -4.88 12.39 -11.83
C ASN A 13 -4.85 13.41 -12.98
N VAL A 14 -4.02 14.46 -12.90
CA VAL A 14 -3.71 15.30 -14.07
C VAL A 14 -3.06 14.46 -15.18
N PHE A 15 -2.32 13.41 -14.81
CA PHE A 15 -1.82 12.40 -15.76
C PHE A 15 -2.90 11.36 -16.06
N ARG A 16 -3.84 11.71 -16.94
CA ARG A 16 -4.83 10.78 -17.51
C ARG A 16 -5.68 10.02 -16.48
N LEU A 17 -6.04 10.64 -15.35
CA LEU A 17 -6.91 10.03 -14.33
C LEU A 17 -6.37 8.69 -13.77
N THR A 18 -5.05 8.55 -13.71
CA THR A 18 -4.39 7.27 -13.39
C THR A 18 -4.85 6.65 -12.07
N LEU A 19 -5.05 7.45 -11.01
CA LEU A 19 -5.48 6.91 -9.72
C LEU A 19 -6.97 6.54 -9.72
N ILE A 20 -7.80 7.23 -10.49
CA ILE A 20 -9.20 6.82 -10.70
C ILE A 20 -9.23 5.46 -11.39
N ALA A 21 -8.44 5.26 -12.44
CA ALA A 21 -8.34 3.97 -13.14
C ALA A 21 -7.86 2.85 -12.21
N LYS A 22 -6.84 3.11 -11.37
CA LYS A 22 -6.37 2.15 -10.35
C LYS A 22 -7.45 1.80 -9.35
N LEU A 23 -8.17 2.80 -8.81
CA LEU A 23 -9.26 2.57 -7.87
C LEU A 23 -10.41 1.76 -8.51
N GLN A 24 -10.73 2.00 -9.78
CA GLN A 24 -11.70 1.19 -10.53
C GLN A 24 -11.24 -0.27 -10.64
N ALA A 25 -9.97 -0.53 -10.99
CA ALA A 25 -9.41 -1.87 -11.06
C ALA A 25 -9.42 -2.57 -9.69
N GLU A 26 -9.01 -1.89 -8.63
CA GLU A 26 -9.09 -2.40 -7.25
C GLU A 26 -10.54 -2.80 -6.89
N ASN A 27 -11.51 -1.92 -7.18
CA ASN A 27 -12.92 -2.21 -6.90
C ASN A 27 -13.46 -3.39 -7.72
N TYR A 28 -12.98 -3.59 -8.95
CA TYR A 28 -13.33 -4.76 -9.75
C TYR A 28 -12.79 -6.05 -9.12
N ILE A 29 -11.50 -6.09 -8.78
CA ILE A 29 -10.88 -7.23 -8.10
C ILE A 29 -11.60 -7.55 -6.78
N ARG A 30 -11.92 -6.53 -5.98
CA ARG A 30 -12.66 -6.70 -4.72
C ARG A 30 -14.05 -7.32 -4.88
N LYS A 31 -14.70 -7.09 -6.02
CA LYS A 31 -16.03 -7.65 -6.33
C LYS A 31 -15.97 -9.00 -7.05
N SER A 32 -14.80 -9.41 -7.53
CA SER A 32 -14.64 -10.60 -8.38
C SER A 32 -14.73 -11.93 -7.63
N GLY A 33 -14.59 -11.93 -6.30
CA GLY A 33 -14.56 -13.13 -5.47
C GLY A 33 -13.21 -13.86 -5.46
N ILE A 34 -12.24 -13.44 -6.28
CA ILE A 34 -10.88 -13.99 -6.23
C ILE A 34 -10.21 -13.60 -4.91
N ASN A 35 -9.38 -14.49 -4.36
CA ASN A 35 -8.52 -14.10 -3.25
C ASN A 35 -7.55 -13.02 -3.73
N TYR A 36 -7.55 -11.88 -3.07
CA TYR A 36 -6.71 -10.74 -3.43
C TYR A 36 -5.99 -10.18 -2.22
N THR A 37 -4.83 -9.58 -2.46
CA THR A 37 -4.19 -8.64 -1.54
C THR A 37 -3.80 -7.42 -2.36
N ILE A 38 -4.26 -6.24 -1.97
CA ILE A 38 -3.96 -4.99 -2.68
C ILE A 38 -2.95 -4.21 -1.83
N ILE A 39 -1.77 -3.98 -2.40
CA ILE A 39 -0.69 -3.22 -1.77
C ILE A 39 -0.59 -1.86 -2.46
N ARG A 40 -0.92 -0.79 -1.73
CA ARG A 40 -0.83 0.60 -2.17
C ARG A 40 0.47 1.21 -1.69
N ALA A 41 1.50 1.12 -2.52
CA ALA A 41 2.79 1.73 -2.22
C ALA A 41 2.75 3.26 -2.36
N GLY A 42 3.51 3.96 -1.51
CA GLY A 42 3.82 5.38 -1.68
C GLY A 42 4.71 5.65 -2.90
N GLY A 43 5.37 6.82 -2.92
CA GLY A 43 6.25 7.21 -4.02
C GLY A 43 7.42 6.22 -4.24
N LEU A 44 7.47 5.59 -5.40
CA LEU A 44 8.47 4.56 -5.71
C LEU A 44 9.87 5.16 -5.97
N ARG A 45 10.88 4.64 -5.28
CA ARG A 45 12.30 5.00 -5.44
C ARG A 45 13.16 3.81 -5.87
N ASN A 46 14.29 4.10 -6.50
CA ASN A 46 15.32 3.10 -6.86
C ASN A 46 16.44 3.00 -5.82
N ASP A 47 16.55 3.98 -4.93
CA ASP A 47 17.52 3.96 -3.85
C ASP A 47 17.09 2.99 -2.75
N PRO A 48 18.02 2.52 -1.90
CA PRO A 48 17.71 1.74 -0.72
C PRO A 48 16.62 2.41 0.14
N PRO A 49 15.83 1.62 0.90
CA PRO A 49 14.72 2.17 1.68
C PRO A 49 15.25 3.21 2.68
N PRO A 50 14.60 4.39 2.79
CA PRO A 50 15.04 5.47 3.69
C PRO A 50 14.96 5.10 5.17
N GLY A 51 14.27 4.01 5.52
CA GLY A 51 14.18 3.46 6.87
C GLY A 51 13.30 2.21 6.93
N ASN A 52 12.67 1.97 8.08
CA ASN A 52 11.84 0.79 8.28
C ASN A 52 10.48 0.92 7.59
N LEU A 53 9.84 -0.24 7.35
CA LEU A 53 8.52 -0.35 6.75
C LEU A 53 7.44 0.15 7.71
N VAL A 54 6.56 0.99 7.20
CA VAL A 54 5.29 1.35 7.82
C VAL A 54 4.16 0.78 6.97
N MET A 55 3.24 0.07 7.60
CA MET A 55 2.10 -0.57 6.95
C MET A 55 0.82 -0.18 7.67
N GLU A 56 -0.14 0.35 6.93
CA GLU A 56 -1.39 0.85 7.48
C GLU A 56 -2.61 0.35 6.69
N PRO A 57 -3.82 0.34 7.27
CA PRO A 57 -5.04 0.07 6.53
C PRO A 57 -5.30 1.11 5.41
N LYS A 58 -6.16 0.75 4.46
CA LYS A 58 -6.59 1.65 3.37
C LYS A 58 -6.97 3.05 3.86
N ASP A 59 -6.62 4.05 3.07
CA ASP A 59 -6.94 5.47 3.24
C ASP A 59 -6.41 6.09 4.56
N THR A 60 -5.27 5.59 5.04
CA THR A 60 -4.60 6.08 6.28
C THR A 60 -3.36 6.90 5.95
N LEU A 61 -2.58 6.47 4.95
CA LEU A 61 -1.36 7.14 4.53
C LEU A 61 -1.64 8.08 3.34
N SER A 62 -1.17 9.31 3.46
CA SER A 62 -1.32 10.35 2.42
C SER A 62 -0.01 10.72 1.73
N GLU A 63 1.13 10.37 2.32
CA GLU A 63 2.45 10.76 1.83
C GLU A 63 3.50 9.73 2.25
N GLY A 64 4.69 9.83 1.64
CA GLY A 64 5.80 8.94 1.90
C GLY A 64 6.31 8.27 0.63
N ASN A 65 7.50 7.68 0.74
CA ASN A 65 8.17 7.01 -0.35
C ASN A 65 8.61 5.62 0.10
N ILE A 66 8.86 4.74 -0.86
CA ILE A 66 9.32 3.37 -0.60
C ILE A 66 10.22 2.90 -1.73
N SER A 67 11.25 2.12 -1.42
CA SER A 67 12.09 1.51 -2.44
C SER A 67 11.33 0.41 -3.17
N ARG A 68 11.62 0.20 -4.45
CA ARG A 68 11.05 -0.92 -5.22
C ARG A 68 11.38 -2.27 -4.59
N ASP A 69 12.57 -2.40 -4.01
CA ASP A 69 13.01 -3.61 -3.32
C ASP A 69 12.10 -3.95 -2.13
N LEU A 70 11.78 -2.96 -1.30
CA LEU A 70 10.91 -3.20 -0.13
C LEU A 70 9.46 -3.52 -0.55
N VAL A 71 8.98 -2.95 -1.67
CA VAL A 71 7.68 -3.33 -2.24
C VAL A 71 7.67 -4.80 -2.67
N VAL A 72 8.76 -5.28 -3.29
CA VAL A 72 8.91 -6.69 -3.69
C VAL A 72 8.94 -7.58 -2.46
N GLU A 73 9.69 -7.22 -1.42
CA GLU A 73 9.77 -7.97 -0.17
C GLU A 73 8.38 -8.13 0.48
N VAL A 74 7.63 -7.04 0.64
CA VAL A 74 6.26 -7.07 1.17
C VAL A 74 5.35 -7.95 0.31
N THR A 75 5.51 -7.91 -1.02
CA THR A 75 4.70 -8.71 -1.95
C THR A 75 4.98 -10.20 -1.77
N ILE A 76 6.24 -10.60 -1.61
CA ILE A 76 6.62 -11.99 -1.36
C ILE A 76 6.05 -12.45 -0.01
N GLU A 77 6.20 -11.66 1.04
CA GLU A 77 5.70 -11.97 2.38
C GLU A 77 4.17 -12.08 2.41
N ALA A 78 3.46 -11.23 1.66
CA ALA A 78 2.01 -11.28 1.53
C ALA A 78 1.54 -12.58 0.85
N LEU A 79 2.26 -13.07 -0.17
CA LEU A 79 1.93 -14.34 -0.83
C LEU A 79 2.02 -15.54 0.12
N LEU A 80 2.93 -15.49 1.09
CA LEU A 80 3.16 -16.55 2.06
C LEU A 80 2.21 -16.49 3.27
N ASN A 81 1.41 -15.43 3.38
CA ASN A 81 0.61 -15.17 4.58
C ASN A 81 -0.89 -15.08 4.27
N PRO A 82 -1.67 -16.15 4.51
CA PRO A 82 -3.11 -16.16 4.25
C PRO A 82 -3.88 -15.08 5.02
N GLU A 83 -3.33 -14.54 6.11
CA GLU A 83 -3.99 -13.54 6.95
C GLU A 83 -4.23 -12.21 6.25
N VAL A 84 -3.54 -11.95 5.13
CA VAL A 84 -3.74 -10.75 4.31
C VAL A 84 -4.67 -10.95 3.12
N SER A 85 -5.31 -12.13 3.04
CA SER A 85 -6.36 -12.40 2.07
C SER A 85 -7.50 -11.39 2.19
N TYR A 86 -7.97 -10.92 1.04
CA TYR A 86 -9.01 -9.91 0.88
C TYR A 86 -8.69 -8.53 1.51
N LYS A 87 -7.43 -8.26 1.89
CA LYS A 87 -7.03 -6.98 2.51
C LYS A 87 -6.49 -5.96 1.51
N VAL A 88 -6.64 -4.69 1.89
CA VAL A 88 -5.99 -3.55 1.25
C VAL A 88 -5.10 -2.90 2.30
N MET A 89 -3.83 -2.72 1.98
CA MET A 89 -2.83 -2.11 2.86
C MET A 89 -2.06 -1.02 2.10
N GLU A 90 -1.65 0.01 2.82
CA GLU A 90 -0.79 1.09 2.34
C GLU A 90 0.60 0.93 2.94
N ILE A 91 1.64 1.10 2.12
CA ILE A 91 3.03 0.91 2.56
C ILE A 91 3.92 2.10 2.18
N VAL A 92 4.72 2.53 3.14
CA VAL A 92 5.79 3.53 2.98
C VAL A 92 7.01 3.12 3.80
N SER A 93 8.13 3.80 3.60
CA SER A 93 9.33 3.65 4.43
C SER A 93 9.64 4.98 5.12
N GLN A 94 9.93 4.92 6.42
CA GLN A 94 10.24 6.09 7.25
C GLN A 94 11.53 5.85 8.04
N PRO A 95 12.46 6.83 8.09
CA PRO A 95 13.73 6.71 8.83
C PRO A 95 13.56 6.33 10.30
N ASP A 96 12.60 6.96 10.98
CA ASP A 96 12.41 6.83 12.43
C ASP A 96 11.37 5.77 12.82
N ALA A 97 10.84 5.03 11.84
CA ALA A 97 9.87 3.97 12.14
C ALA A 97 10.54 2.83 12.92
N PRO A 98 9.90 2.29 13.96
CA PRO A 98 10.38 1.09 14.64
C PRO A 98 10.38 -0.12 13.69
N LYS A 99 11.34 -1.01 13.88
CA LYS A 99 11.40 -2.27 13.12
C LYS A 99 10.40 -3.27 13.70
N HIS A 100 9.47 -3.72 12.87
CA HIS A 100 8.50 -4.76 13.19
C HIS A 100 8.70 -6.00 12.32
N SER A 101 8.26 -7.16 12.79
CA SER A 101 8.19 -8.35 11.95
C SER A 101 7.02 -8.23 10.96
N TYR A 102 7.10 -8.90 9.81
CA TYR A 102 5.98 -8.94 8.85
C TYR A 102 4.70 -9.51 9.47
N LYS A 103 4.84 -10.49 10.36
CA LYS A 103 3.70 -11.04 11.11
C LYS A 103 2.99 -9.98 11.93
N ASP A 104 3.74 -9.16 12.66
CA ASP A 104 3.16 -8.08 13.48
C ASP A 104 2.50 -7.01 12.62
N LEU A 105 3.15 -6.64 11.51
CA LEU A 105 2.64 -5.67 10.54
C LEU A 105 1.34 -6.16 9.89
N PHE A 106 1.29 -7.39 9.40
CA PHE A 106 0.09 -7.94 8.77
C PHE A 106 -1.06 -8.16 9.77
N SER A 107 -0.74 -8.54 11.01
CA SER A 107 -1.71 -8.67 12.10
C SER A 107 -2.35 -7.33 12.47
N SER A 108 -1.64 -6.21 12.30
CA SER A 108 -2.17 -4.87 12.59
C SER A 108 -3.22 -4.41 11.56
N ILE A 109 -3.22 -4.98 10.35
CA ILE A 109 -4.13 -4.58 9.26
C ILE A 109 -5.51 -5.20 9.48
N LYS A 110 -6.42 -4.40 10.05
CA LYS A 110 -7.84 -4.73 10.20
C LYS A 110 -8.62 -4.35 8.95
N GLN A 111 -9.47 -5.26 8.45
CA GLN A 111 -10.48 -4.89 7.46
C GLN A 111 -11.57 -4.05 8.14
N ARG A 112 -11.82 -2.86 7.59
CA ARG A 112 -13.03 -2.06 7.86
C ARG A 112 -14.06 -2.31 6.77
#